data_AF-A0A7L4IAE8-F1
#
_entry.id   AF-A0A7L4IAE8-F1
#
_cell.length_a   1.000
_cell.length_b   1.000
_cell.length_c   1.000
_cell.angle_alpha   90.00
_cell.angle_beta   90.00
_cell.angle_gamma   90.00
#
_symmetry.space_group_name_H-M   'P 1'
#
loop_
_entity.id
_entity.type
_entity.pdbx_description
1 polymer ?
#
loop_
_entity_poly.entity_id
_entity_poly.type
_entity_poly.pdbx_seq_one_letter_code
_entity_poly.pdbx_strand_id
1 'polypeptide(L)'
;KGIDREFYLLFSIFDENDSWYLNKNIEAFTGDPSKVDENDADFKESNKMHAVNGYLFGNLPGLAMCKDDRVSWHLIGLGSHYDMHGVHFQGNTIDLRGMTRDGLALFPHLSGTALMQPDRVGTFKVVCRTFDHFVGGMKHLYEVSSCRNTTQAQQQHGAMRVYYIAAEEVEWDYASNKSSAPKIYNVSSNEERILRKTMVLFLGQAIESLFKFGKAALITSISCFNLGPLLHAEVGDSVLIVFKNKASRPYSVSAHGIEEVAALGKIVLSVSGEINTYRWNVPARSGPGKTDPNCITWVYYSTVNFVK
;
A
#
# COMPACT_ATOMS: atom_id res chain seq x y z
N LYS A 1 30.68 -0.66 -5.55
CA LYS A 1 31.10 -1.98 -6.08
C LYS A 1 30.12 -3.03 -5.59
N GLY A 2 29.67 -3.95 -6.45
CA GLY A 2 28.70 -4.99 -6.06
C GLY A 2 27.23 -4.56 -6.09
N ILE A 3 26.93 -3.41 -6.67
CA ILE A 3 25.58 -2.94 -6.99
C ILE A 3 25.50 -2.87 -8.51
N ASP A 4 24.43 -3.41 -9.08
CA ASP A 4 24.21 -3.51 -10.51
C ASP A 4 23.40 -2.30 -11.03
N ARG A 5 22.50 -1.74 -10.21
CA ARG A 5 21.71 -0.52 -10.50
C ARG A 5 21.59 0.40 -9.28
N GLU A 6 21.63 1.71 -9.52
CA GLU A 6 21.41 2.73 -8.50
C GLU A 6 20.32 3.69 -8.97
N PHE A 7 19.35 3.97 -8.09
CA PHE A 7 18.27 4.93 -8.35
C PHE A 7 18.24 5.98 -7.26
N TYR A 8 17.93 7.21 -7.65
CA TYR A 8 17.81 8.36 -6.75
C TYR A 8 16.41 8.93 -6.88
N LEU A 9 15.63 8.90 -5.80
CA LEU A 9 14.25 9.40 -5.78
C LEU A 9 14.08 10.46 -4.69
N LEU A 10 13.67 11.65 -5.12
CA LEU A 10 13.22 12.75 -4.29
C LEU A 10 11.71 12.72 -4.20
N PHE A 11 11.17 12.45 -3.00
CA PHE A 11 9.75 12.57 -2.68
C PHE A 11 9.50 13.96 -2.11
N SER A 12 8.68 14.75 -2.78
CA SER A 12 8.34 16.10 -2.34
C SER A 12 7.01 16.55 -2.91
N ILE A 13 6.27 17.33 -2.14
CA ILE A 13 5.19 18.17 -2.64
C ILE A 13 5.85 19.46 -3.15
N PHE A 14 6.00 19.57 -4.47
CA PHE A 14 6.52 20.80 -5.08
C PHE A 14 5.40 21.84 -5.06
N ASP A 15 5.43 22.73 -4.07
CA ASP A 15 4.47 23.80 -3.91
C ASP A 15 4.86 25.00 -4.79
N GLU A 16 4.25 25.09 -5.98
CA GLU A 16 4.52 26.17 -6.92
C GLU A 16 3.97 27.53 -6.44
N ASN A 17 3.14 27.57 -5.39
CA ASN A 17 2.70 28.82 -4.79
C ASN A 17 3.87 29.58 -4.14
N ASP A 18 4.88 28.86 -3.64
CA ASP A 18 6.08 29.43 -3.03
C ASP A 18 7.21 29.65 -4.05
N SER A 19 6.96 29.35 -5.33
CA SER A 19 7.93 29.48 -6.40
C SER A 19 8.17 30.94 -6.76
N TRP A 20 9.44 31.33 -6.89
CA TRP A 20 9.82 32.65 -7.43
C TRP A 20 9.26 32.94 -8.83
N TYR A 21 8.79 31.90 -9.52
CA TYR A 21 8.25 31.98 -10.88
C TYR A 21 6.72 31.95 -10.93
N LEU A 22 6.00 31.97 -9.80
CA LEU A 22 4.54 31.89 -9.76
C LEU A 22 3.88 32.90 -10.72
N ASN A 23 4.22 34.19 -10.61
CA ASN A 23 3.62 35.23 -11.46
C ASN A 23 3.86 34.98 -12.95
N LYS A 24 5.05 34.47 -13.32
CA LYS A 24 5.36 34.14 -14.71
C LYS A 24 4.54 32.94 -15.20
N ASN A 25 4.33 31.94 -14.33
CA ASN A 25 3.49 30.79 -14.65
C ASN A 25 2.02 31.22 -14.81
N ILE A 26 1.52 32.10 -13.95
CA ILE A 26 0.16 32.66 -14.06
C ILE A 26 -0.02 33.35 -15.41
N GLU A 27 0.89 34.26 -15.78
CA GLU A 27 0.86 34.99 -17.05
C GLU A 27 0.93 34.06 -18.27
N ALA A 28 1.72 32.98 -18.19
CA ALA A 28 1.93 32.07 -19.31
C ALA A 28 0.82 31.03 -19.51
N PHE A 29 0.18 30.55 -18.43
CA PHE A 29 -0.61 29.31 -18.49
C PHE A 29 -2.10 29.44 -18.12
N THR A 30 -2.55 30.55 -17.53
CA THR A 30 -3.96 30.66 -17.04
C THR A 30 -4.95 31.20 -18.08
N GLY A 31 -4.46 31.64 -19.25
CA GLY A 31 -5.26 32.20 -20.35
C GLY A 31 -5.80 33.60 -20.05
N ASP A 32 -6.33 33.83 -18.85
CA ASP A 32 -6.77 35.13 -18.33
C ASP A 32 -6.27 35.35 -16.89
N PRO A 33 -5.05 35.90 -16.73
CA PRO A 33 -4.42 36.14 -15.42
C PRO A 33 -5.25 37.00 -14.46
N SER A 34 -6.15 37.85 -14.99
CA SER A 34 -6.94 38.77 -14.17
C SER A 34 -8.00 38.09 -13.32
N LYS A 35 -8.34 36.83 -13.63
CA LYS A 35 -9.32 36.02 -12.92
C LYS A 35 -8.72 35.12 -11.83
N VAL A 36 -7.40 35.10 -11.72
CA VAL A 36 -6.71 34.26 -10.75
C VAL A 36 -6.76 34.95 -9.40
N ASP A 37 -7.37 34.28 -8.42
CA ASP A 37 -7.23 34.63 -7.01
C ASP A 37 -6.17 33.73 -6.38
N GLU A 38 -4.99 34.29 -6.12
CA GLU A 38 -3.88 33.57 -5.48
C GLU A 38 -4.22 33.12 -4.04
N ASN A 39 -5.26 33.67 -3.41
CA ASN A 39 -5.70 33.27 -2.08
C ASN A 39 -6.75 32.14 -2.11
N ASP A 40 -7.29 31.83 -3.28
CA ASP A 40 -8.25 30.74 -3.44
C ASP A 40 -7.62 29.40 -3.07
N ALA A 41 -8.36 28.59 -2.31
CA ALA A 41 -7.86 27.34 -1.77
C ALA A 41 -7.67 26.29 -2.87
N ASP A 42 -8.57 26.25 -3.85
CA ASP A 42 -8.51 25.30 -4.95
C ASP A 42 -7.38 25.67 -5.92
N PHE A 43 -7.14 26.97 -6.15
CA PHE A 43 -5.97 27.46 -6.88
C PHE A 43 -4.67 27.03 -6.21
N LYS A 44 -4.53 27.26 -4.90
CA LYS A 44 -3.33 26.85 -4.15
C LYS A 44 -3.11 25.36 -4.22
N GLU A 45 -4.17 24.57 -4.04
CA GLU A 45 -4.07 23.11 -4.12
C GLU A 45 -3.70 22.64 -5.54
N SER A 46 -4.19 23.30 -6.59
CA SER A 46 -3.84 22.97 -7.98
C SER A 46 -2.35 23.13 -8.29
N ASN A 47 -1.65 23.98 -7.53
CA ASN A 47 -0.22 24.26 -7.65
C ASN A 47 0.66 23.36 -6.76
N LYS A 48 0.08 22.45 -5.97
CA LYS A 48 0.83 21.49 -5.17
C LYS A 48 1.04 20.21 -5.97
N MET A 49 2.27 20.02 -6.43
CA MET A 49 2.62 18.90 -7.28
C MET A 49 3.22 17.76 -6.42
N HIS A 50 2.39 16.79 -6.03
CA HIS A 50 2.82 15.61 -5.26
C HIS A 50 3.66 14.66 -6.14
N ALA A 51 4.97 14.90 -6.20
CA ALA A 51 5.83 14.35 -7.23
C ALA A 51 6.98 13.47 -6.68
N VAL A 52 7.52 12.62 -7.56
CA VAL A 52 8.83 11.98 -7.36
C VAL A 52 9.78 12.47 -8.44
N ASN A 53 10.90 13.09 -8.07
CA ASN A 53 11.82 13.76 -9.01
C ASN A 53 11.14 14.81 -9.92
N GLY A 54 10.04 15.42 -9.48
CA GLY A 54 9.23 16.36 -10.29
C GLY A 54 8.26 15.70 -11.27
N TYR A 55 8.18 14.36 -11.28
CA TYR A 55 7.25 13.59 -12.09
C TYR A 55 5.99 13.21 -11.31
N LEU A 56 4.84 13.08 -11.99
CA LEU A 56 3.54 12.77 -11.39
C LEU A 56 2.79 11.68 -12.16
N PHE A 57 1.79 11.05 -11.53
CA PHE A 57 0.81 10.17 -12.18
C PHE A 57 1.42 9.07 -13.07
N GLY A 58 2.55 8.49 -12.66
CA GLY A 58 3.17 7.38 -13.38
C GLY A 58 4.13 7.76 -14.50
N ASN A 59 4.43 9.04 -14.71
CA ASN A 59 5.22 9.48 -15.87
C ASN A 59 6.76 9.54 -15.66
N LEU A 60 7.28 9.16 -14.49
CA LEU A 60 8.72 9.07 -14.21
C LEU A 60 9.37 7.96 -15.06
N PRO A 61 10.27 8.29 -16.01
CA PRO A 61 10.93 7.29 -16.84
C PRO A 61 12.18 6.70 -16.17
N GLY A 62 12.71 5.62 -16.76
CA GLY A 62 14.06 5.15 -16.49
C GLY A 62 14.23 4.25 -15.25
N LEU A 63 13.16 3.91 -14.54
CA LEU A 63 13.19 2.93 -13.44
C LEU A 63 13.15 1.50 -13.98
N ALA A 64 14.18 1.09 -14.71
CA ALA A 64 14.29 -0.23 -15.33
C ALA A 64 15.50 -1.00 -14.80
N MET A 65 15.28 -2.25 -14.42
CA MET A 65 16.31 -3.15 -13.89
C MET A 65 16.08 -4.58 -14.37
N CYS A 66 17.07 -5.44 -14.19
CA CYS A 66 16.96 -6.84 -14.50
C CYS A 66 16.55 -7.64 -13.26
N LYS A 67 15.81 -8.73 -13.47
CA LYS A 67 15.64 -9.75 -12.43
C LYS A 67 17.02 -10.16 -11.90
N ASP A 68 17.11 -10.33 -10.58
CA ASP A 68 18.31 -10.72 -9.82
C ASP A 68 19.40 -9.63 -9.71
N ASP A 69 19.21 -8.43 -10.29
CA ASP A 69 20.12 -7.29 -10.07
C ASP A 69 20.18 -6.90 -8.60
N ARG A 70 21.36 -6.52 -8.10
CA ARG A 70 21.46 -5.84 -6.80
C ARG A 70 21.22 -4.36 -7.03
N VAL A 71 20.12 -3.86 -6.46
CA VAL A 71 19.65 -2.50 -6.68
C VAL A 71 19.78 -1.71 -5.40
N SER A 72 20.36 -0.51 -5.48
CA SER A 72 20.40 0.47 -4.40
C SER A 72 19.44 1.61 -4.69
N TRP A 73 18.48 1.81 -3.79
CA TRP A 73 17.53 2.92 -3.84
C TRP A 73 17.93 3.98 -2.83
N HIS A 74 18.34 5.14 -3.33
CA HIS A 74 18.66 6.32 -2.53
C HIS A 74 17.45 7.25 -2.54
N LEU A 75 16.85 7.43 -1.38
CA LEU A 75 15.55 8.08 -1.25
C LEU A 75 15.70 9.28 -0.33
N ILE A 76 15.12 10.41 -0.71
CA ILE A 76 15.13 11.63 0.10
C ILE A 76 13.73 12.24 0.15
N GLY A 77 13.30 12.64 1.34
CA GLY A 77 12.13 13.47 1.56
C GLY A 77 12.56 14.93 1.69
N LEU A 78 11.86 15.84 1.02
CA LEU A 78 12.11 17.28 1.12
C LEU A 78 10.76 18.02 1.12
N GLY A 79 10.71 19.19 1.75
CA GLY A 79 9.55 20.07 1.72
C GLY A 79 9.15 20.53 3.12
N SER A 80 7.85 20.58 3.37
CA SER A 80 7.23 21.17 4.56
C SER A 80 6.75 20.09 5.55
N HIS A 81 6.01 20.47 6.59
CA HIS A 81 5.38 19.51 7.51
C HIS A 81 4.32 18.62 6.83
N TYR A 82 3.87 18.95 5.61
CA TYR A 82 3.01 18.08 4.81
C TYR A 82 3.79 16.92 4.16
N ASP A 83 5.12 16.98 4.08
CA ASP A 83 5.96 15.97 3.43
C ASP A 83 6.24 14.74 4.32
N MET A 84 5.17 14.10 4.80
CA MET A 84 5.21 12.81 5.47
C MET A 84 4.96 11.70 4.46
N HIS A 85 6.03 11.12 3.93
CA HIS A 85 5.95 10.15 2.83
C HIS A 85 6.09 8.72 3.31
N GLY A 86 5.06 7.90 3.14
CA GLY A 86 5.16 6.45 3.28
C GLY A 86 5.55 5.78 1.96
N VAL A 87 6.84 5.76 1.63
CA VAL A 87 7.32 5.15 0.37
C VAL A 87 7.12 3.64 0.43
N HIS A 88 6.52 3.07 -0.61
CA HIS A 88 6.24 1.64 -0.71
C HIS A 88 6.58 1.10 -2.10
N PHE A 89 7.28 -0.03 -2.13
CA PHE A 89 7.62 -0.79 -3.31
C PHE A 89 6.67 -1.99 -3.44
N GLN A 90 5.77 -1.93 -4.40
CA GLN A 90 4.82 -3.01 -4.65
C GLN A 90 5.54 -4.24 -5.23
N GLY A 91 5.23 -5.43 -4.72
CA GLY A 91 5.66 -6.72 -5.27
C GLY A 91 7.07 -7.18 -4.91
N ASN A 92 7.94 -6.27 -4.46
CA ASN A 92 9.30 -6.58 -4.01
C ASN A 92 9.54 -6.00 -2.61
N THR A 93 10.36 -6.68 -1.82
CA THR A 93 10.82 -6.20 -0.52
C THR A 93 12.20 -5.57 -0.64
N ILE A 94 12.57 -4.81 0.39
CA ILE A 94 13.83 -4.12 0.56
C ILE A 94 14.53 -4.58 1.83
N ASP A 95 15.85 -4.65 1.80
CA ASP A 95 16.70 -4.68 2.98
C ASP A 95 16.99 -3.22 3.40
N LEU A 96 16.47 -2.85 4.55
CA LEU A 96 16.71 -1.57 5.19
C LEU A 96 17.54 -1.78 6.45
N ARG A 97 18.87 -1.68 6.32
CA ARG A 97 19.85 -1.84 7.41
C ARG A 97 19.76 -3.21 8.11
N GLY A 98 19.56 -4.27 7.35
CA GLY A 98 19.44 -5.66 7.83
C GLY A 98 18.00 -6.09 8.13
N MET A 99 17.02 -5.19 8.04
CA MET A 99 15.61 -5.49 8.24
C MET A 99 14.88 -5.63 6.91
N THR A 100 14.04 -6.64 6.77
CA THR A 100 13.14 -6.82 5.63
C THR A 100 11.95 -5.87 5.76
N ARG A 101 11.83 -4.90 4.86
CA ARG A 101 10.68 -4.00 4.74
C ARG A 101 10.19 -4.01 3.30
N ASP A 102 9.10 -3.34 3.00
CA ASP A 102 8.68 -3.06 1.61
C ASP A 102 8.51 -1.56 1.36
N GLY A 103 9.05 -0.77 2.28
CA GLY A 103 8.85 0.66 2.32
C GLY A 103 9.56 1.29 3.52
N LEU A 104 9.52 2.60 3.56
CA LEU A 104 10.13 3.42 4.60
C LEU A 104 9.42 4.77 4.67
N ALA A 105 9.46 5.38 5.84
CA ALA A 105 8.97 6.74 6.03
C ALA A 105 10.08 7.74 5.66
N LEU A 106 9.74 8.77 4.90
CA LEU A 106 10.56 9.94 4.65
C LEU A 106 9.84 11.19 5.17
N PHE A 107 10.63 12.10 5.74
CA PHE A 107 10.21 13.39 6.27
C PHE A 107 11.12 14.47 5.65
N PRO A 108 10.83 15.77 5.83
CA PRO A 108 11.71 16.83 5.34
C PRO A 108 13.16 16.63 5.76
N HIS A 109 14.07 16.68 4.78
CA HIS A 109 15.52 16.49 4.93
C HIS A 109 15.95 15.09 5.40
N LEU A 110 15.05 14.12 5.45
CA LEU A 110 15.41 12.74 5.76
C LEU A 110 15.81 12.00 4.48
N SER A 111 16.95 11.31 4.53
CA SER A 111 17.39 10.42 3.47
C SER A 111 17.57 8.98 3.98
N GLY A 112 17.21 8.01 3.14
CA GLY A 112 17.41 6.59 3.38
C GLY A 112 18.05 5.91 2.18
N THR A 113 18.80 4.84 2.41
CA THR A 113 19.26 3.94 1.35
C THR A 113 18.73 2.54 1.66
N ALA A 114 18.07 1.95 0.67
CA ALA A 114 17.47 0.62 0.75
C ALA A 114 18.04 -0.26 -0.36
N LEU A 115 18.34 -1.51 -0.02
CA LEU A 115 18.82 -2.49 -0.99
C LEU A 115 17.65 -3.38 -1.44
N MET A 116 17.60 -3.72 -2.72
CA MET A 116 16.59 -4.58 -3.29
C MET A 116 17.25 -5.59 -4.22
N GLN A 117 16.71 -6.80 -4.25
CA GLN A 117 17.02 -7.77 -5.30
C GLN A 117 15.68 -8.30 -5.86
N PRO A 118 15.23 -7.80 -7.03
CA PRO A 118 13.93 -8.17 -7.55
C PRO A 118 13.97 -9.59 -8.12
N ASP A 119 13.03 -10.43 -7.71
CA ASP A 119 12.98 -11.85 -8.07
C ASP A 119 11.91 -12.19 -9.10
N ARG A 120 11.10 -11.21 -9.49
CA ARG A 120 10.02 -11.38 -10.45
C ARG A 120 10.07 -10.35 -11.57
N VAL A 121 9.89 -10.86 -12.78
CA VAL A 121 9.70 -10.07 -14.00
C VAL A 121 8.29 -9.48 -14.00
N GLY A 122 8.19 -8.20 -14.36
CA GLY A 122 6.93 -7.49 -14.46
C GLY A 122 7.09 -5.99 -14.28
N THR A 123 5.94 -5.31 -14.34
CA THR A 123 5.84 -3.88 -14.02
C THR A 123 5.21 -3.74 -12.65
N PHE A 124 5.90 -2.99 -11.78
CA PHE A 124 5.52 -2.79 -10.39
C PHE A 124 5.40 -1.30 -10.10
N LYS A 125 4.94 -0.96 -8.89
CA LYS A 125 4.75 0.43 -8.49
C LYS A 125 5.69 0.81 -7.35
N VAL A 126 6.25 2.00 -7.43
CA VAL A 126 6.82 2.73 -6.28
C VAL A 126 5.90 3.90 -5.99
N VAL A 127 5.32 3.95 -4.79
CA VAL A 127 4.25 4.90 -4.46
C VAL A 127 4.46 5.50 -3.08
N CYS A 128 3.92 6.68 -2.86
CA CYS A 128 3.64 7.16 -1.52
C CYS A 128 2.28 6.61 -1.06
N ARG A 129 2.23 6.04 0.14
CA ARG A 129 1.01 5.47 0.75
C ARG A 129 0.25 6.46 1.62
N THR A 130 0.78 7.67 1.82
CA THR A 130 0.02 8.79 2.37
C THR A 130 -1.10 9.12 1.39
N PHE A 131 -2.36 9.02 1.84
CA PHE A 131 -3.52 8.99 0.94
C PHE A 131 -3.61 10.22 0.03
N ASP A 132 -3.43 11.40 0.60
CA ASP A 132 -3.44 12.66 -0.14
C ASP A 132 -2.38 12.66 -1.26
N HIS A 133 -1.14 12.27 -0.92
CA HIS A 133 -0.04 12.24 -1.88
C HIS A 133 -0.27 11.20 -2.98
N PHE A 134 -0.84 10.04 -2.63
CA PHE A 134 -1.19 9.00 -3.61
C PHE A 134 -2.25 9.49 -4.62
N VAL A 135 -3.27 10.19 -4.13
CA VAL A 135 -4.32 10.78 -4.96
C VAL A 135 -3.74 11.89 -5.84
N GLY A 136 -2.94 12.78 -5.25
CA GLY A 136 -2.23 13.88 -5.90
C GLY A 136 -1.18 13.47 -6.95
N GLY A 137 -0.88 12.16 -7.06
CA GLY A 137 -0.12 11.63 -8.18
C GLY A 137 1.26 11.07 -7.84
N MET A 138 1.62 10.98 -6.56
CA MET A 138 2.90 10.46 -6.09
C MET A 138 2.98 8.92 -6.19
N LYS A 139 2.94 8.43 -7.43
CA LYS A 139 2.92 7.02 -7.79
C LYS A 139 3.60 6.82 -9.15
N HIS A 140 4.57 5.93 -9.20
CA HIS A 140 5.35 5.63 -10.39
C HIS A 140 5.51 4.15 -10.63
N LEU A 141 5.96 3.81 -11.83
CA LEU A 141 6.21 2.44 -12.25
C LEU A 141 7.71 2.17 -12.25
N TYR A 142 8.09 0.95 -11.88
CA TYR A 142 9.40 0.41 -12.16
C TYR A 142 9.26 -0.94 -12.88
N GLU A 143 10.18 -1.21 -13.79
CA GLU A 143 10.16 -2.39 -14.65
C GLU A 143 11.30 -3.34 -14.28
N VAL A 144 10.95 -4.61 -14.12
CA VAL A 144 11.90 -5.70 -13.93
C VAL A 144 11.83 -6.61 -15.15
N SER A 145 12.88 -6.61 -15.97
CA SER A 145 12.94 -7.39 -17.21
C SER A 145 13.76 -8.68 -17.02
N SER A 146 13.50 -9.68 -17.88
CA SER A 146 14.30 -10.91 -17.93
C SER A 146 15.57 -10.70 -18.78
N CYS A 147 16.65 -10.23 -18.15
CA CYS A 147 17.91 -9.95 -18.88
C CYS A 147 18.89 -11.13 -18.93
N ARG A 148 18.72 -12.12 -18.03
CA ARG A 148 19.57 -13.30 -17.94
C ARG A 148 18.70 -14.54 -18.03
N ASN A 149 19.17 -15.57 -18.74
CA ASN A 149 18.53 -16.88 -18.78
C ASN A 149 18.85 -17.65 -17.50
N THR A 150 18.34 -17.18 -16.36
CA THR A 150 18.40 -17.91 -15.08
C THR A 150 17.10 -18.70 -14.90
N THR A 151 17.09 -19.91 -15.45
CA THR A 151 16.10 -20.96 -15.17
C THR A 151 16.37 -21.61 -13.82
N GLN A 152 16.21 -20.86 -12.74
CA GLN A 152 15.97 -21.44 -11.43
C GLN A 152 14.63 -20.92 -10.94
N ALA A 153 13.58 -21.71 -11.18
CA ALA A 153 12.38 -21.58 -10.39
C ALA A 153 12.75 -21.99 -8.96
N GLN A 154 12.67 -21.06 -8.01
CA GLN A 154 12.74 -21.42 -6.60
C GLN A 154 11.56 -22.36 -6.32
N GLN A 155 11.86 -23.64 -6.05
CA GLN A 155 10.85 -24.59 -5.61
C GLN A 155 10.41 -24.19 -4.21
N GLN A 156 9.13 -23.90 -4.07
CA GLN A 156 8.48 -23.72 -2.78
C GLN A 156 8.42 -25.10 -2.12
N HIS A 157 9.18 -25.29 -1.04
CA HIS A 157 9.26 -26.55 -0.30
C HIS A 157 8.42 -26.55 0.99
N GLY A 158 7.81 -25.42 1.35
CA GLY A 158 7.00 -25.29 2.56
C GLY A 158 5.58 -25.82 2.39
N ALA A 159 4.81 -25.67 3.46
CA ALA A 159 3.43 -26.11 3.53
C ALA A 159 2.49 -25.18 2.75
N MET A 160 1.39 -25.75 2.24
CA MET A 160 0.29 -24.95 1.72
C MET A 160 -0.71 -24.65 2.85
N ARG A 161 -0.85 -23.38 3.22
CA ARG A 161 -1.76 -22.90 4.26
C ARG A 161 -3.01 -22.29 3.63
N VAL A 162 -4.18 -22.83 3.97
CA VAL A 162 -5.46 -22.38 3.40
C VAL A 162 -6.23 -21.55 4.42
N TYR A 163 -6.68 -20.36 4.01
CA TYR A 163 -7.54 -19.48 4.81
C TYR A 163 -8.81 -19.13 4.04
N TYR A 164 -9.94 -19.15 4.73
CA TYR A 164 -11.24 -18.71 4.19
C TYR A 164 -11.55 -17.34 4.77
N ILE A 165 -11.60 -16.31 3.94
CA ILE A 165 -11.83 -14.92 4.37
C ILE A 165 -13.09 -14.41 3.67
N ALA A 166 -13.94 -13.67 4.39
CA ALA A 166 -15.07 -13.00 3.79
C ALA A 166 -15.04 -11.49 4.08
N ALA A 167 -15.35 -10.68 3.07
CA ALA A 167 -15.62 -9.25 3.22
C ALA A 167 -17.11 -9.04 3.46
N GLU A 168 -17.49 -8.47 4.60
CA GLU A 168 -18.87 -8.20 4.99
C GLU A 168 -19.03 -6.78 5.53
N GLU A 169 -20.13 -6.12 5.15
CA GLU A 169 -20.49 -4.81 5.68
C GLU A 169 -21.18 -4.99 7.04
N VAL A 170 -20.58 -4.42 8.09
CA VAL A 170 -21.10 -4.49 9.45
C VAL A 170 -21.26 -3.10 10.04
N GLU A 171 -22.26 -2.91 10.89
CA GLU A 171 -22.38 -1.71 11.69
C GLU A 171 -21.36 -1.74 12.83
N TRP A 172 -20.45 -0.75 12.88
CA TRP A 172 -19.37 -0.69 13.85
C TRP A 172 -19.51 0.50 14.81
N ASP A 173 -19.33 0.22 16.11
CA ASP A 173 -19.29 1.20 17.19
C ASP A 173 -17.86 1.35 17.73
N TYR A 174 -17.24 2.49 17.43
CA TYR A 174 -15.88 2.81 17.87
C TYR A 174 -15.77 3.11 19.37
N ALA A 175 -16.89 3.42 20.04
CA ALA A 175 -16.93 3.88 21.43
C ALA A 175 -17.99 3.12 22.25
N SER A 176 -17.98 1.80 22.12
CA SER A 176 -18.95 0.91 22.79
C SER A 176 -18.92 1.01 24.31
N ASN A 177 -17.76 1.26 24.92
CA ASN A 177 -17.63 1.48 26.37
C ASN A 177 -17.50 2.97 26.73
N LYS A 178 -18.64 3.58 27.06
CA LYS A 178 -18.73 5.00 27.45
C LYS A 178 -18.14 5.31 28.83
N SER A 179 -17.94 4.31 29.68
CA SER A 179 -17.51 4.51 31.07
C SER A 179 -16.01 4.81 31.22
N SER A 180 -15.21 4.47 30.21
CA SER A 180 -13.75 4.68 30.19
C SER A 180 -13.31 5.91 29.37
N ALA A 181 -14.23 6.61 28.72
CA ALA A 181 -13.92 7.80 27.95
C ALA A 181 -13.70 9.00 28.91
N PRO A 182 -12.61 9.75 28.79
CA PRO A 182 -12.42 10.99 29.52
C PRO A 182 -13.62 11.92 29.25
N LYS A 183 -14.25 12.48 30.29
CA LYS A 183 -15.36 13.45 30.19
C LYS A 183 -14.85 14.82 29.67
N ILE A 184 -14.18 14.86 28.52
CA ILE A 184 -13.44 16.04 28.05
C ILE A 184 -14.24 16.84 27.01
N TYR A 185 -15.28 16.30 26.38
CA TYR A 185 -16.05 17.05 25.37
C TYR A 185 -17.56 16.84 25.48
N ASN A 186 -18.30 17.95 25.52
CA ASN A 186 -19.73 17.98 25.20
C ASN A 186 -19.86 17.84 23.67
N VAL A 187 -19.77 16.62 23.17
CA VAL A 187 -19.98 16.34 21.74
C VAL A 187 -21.45 16.58 21.42
N SER A 188 -21.73 17.33 20.34
CA SER A 188 -23.10 17.58 19.91
C SER A 188 -23.80 16.26 19.52
N SER A 189 -25.11 16.15 19.76
CA SER A 189 -25.87 14.91 19.55
C SER A 189 -25.82 14.36 18.11
N ASN A 190 -25.53 15.21 17.12
CA ASN A 190 -25.37 14.81 15.71
C ASN A 190 -23.99 14.20 15.42
N GLU A 191 -22.91 14.74 15.97
CA GLU A 191 -21.54 14.20 15.82
C GLU A 191 -21.41 12.87 16.57
N GLU A 192 -22.08 12.74 17.71
CA GLU A 192 -22.19 11.46 18.42
C GLU A 192 -22.79 10.36 17.55
N ARG A 193 -23.75 10.65 16.67
CA ARG A 193 -24.43 9.63 15.85
C ARG A 193 -23.54 9.06 14.74
N ILE A 194 -22.70 9.90 14.14
CA ILE A 194 -21.77 9.52 13.05
C ILE A 194 -20.61 8.68 13.61
N LEU A 195 -20.09 9.03 14.79
CA LEU A 195 -19.02 8.28 15.47
C LEU A 195 -19.48 6.90 16.01
N ARG A 196 -20.78 6.69 16.20
CA ARG A 196 -21.37 5.50 16.85
C ARG A 196 -21.72 4.36 15.91
N LYS A 197 -22.02 4.64 14.65
CA LYS A 197 -22.55 3.66 13.70
C LYS A 197 -22.01 3.94 12.30
N THR A 198 -20.80 3.45 12.04
CA THR A 198 -20.23 3.47 10.69
C THR A 198 -20.29 2.08 10.10
N MET A 199 -20.71 1.97 8.85
CA MET A 199 -20.62 0.70 8.13
C MET A 199 -19.16 0.45 7.79
N VAL A 200 -18.57 -0.61 8.33
CA VAL A 200 -17.18 -1.01 8.10
C VAL A 200 -17.14 -2.33 7.36
N LEU A 201 -16.14 -2.50 6.51
CA LEU A 201 -15.83 -3.80 5.92
C LEU A 201 -15.07 -4.65 6.94
N PHE A 202 -15.72 -5.69 7.44
CA PHE A 202 -15.08 -6.69 8.28
C PHE A 202 -14.51 -7.82 7.41
N LEU A 203 -13.28 -8.21 7.70
CA LEU A 203 -12.66 -9.41 7.17
C LEU A 203 -12.62 -10.43 8.30
N GLY A 204 -13.21 -11.61 8.14
CA GLY A 204 -13.09 -12.66 9.16
C GLY A 204 -12.87 -14.04 8.60
N GLN A 205 -12.40 -14.93 9.48
CA GLN A 205 -12.08 -16.30 9.11
C GLN A 205 -13.28 -17.22 9.28
N ALA A 206 -13.52 -18.08 8.29
CA ALA A 206 -14.55 -19.11 8.33
C ALA A 206 -13.94 -20.52 8.31
N ILE A 207 -14.70 -21.49 8.84
CA ILE A 207 -14.43 -22.91 8.61
C ILE A 207 -14.92 -23.27 7.20
N GLU A 208 -14.19 -24.11 6.47
CA GLU A 208 -14.50 -24.52 5.10
C GLU A 208 -15.96 -24.93 4.88
N SER A 209 -16.51 -25.75 5.78
CA SER A 209 -17.89 -26.23 5.68
C SER A 209 -18.89 -25.07 5.75
N LEU A 210 -18.73 -24.15 6.71
CA LEU A 210 -19.59 -22.99 6.89
C LEU A 210 -19.48 -21.99 5.73
N PHE A 211 -18.30 -21.88 5.13
CA PHE A 211 -18.04 -21.02 3.97
C PHE A 211 -18.82 -21.48 2.73
N LYS A 212 -18.85 -22.80 2.47
CA LYS A 212 -19.60 -23.43 1.36
C LYS A 212 -21.13 -23.30 1.53
N PHE A 213 -21.64 -23.41 2.75
CA PHE A 213 -23.09 -23.31 3.03
C PHE A 213 -23.62 -21.88 3.21
N GLY A 214 -22.79 -20.86 3.03
CA GLY A 214 -23.19 -19.45 3.19
C GLY A 214 -23.49 -19.04 4.64
N LYS A 215 -23.31 -19.95 5.61
CA LYS A 215 -23.47 -19.72 7.05
C LYS A 215 -22.11 -19.52 7.72
N ALA A 216 -21.21 -18.75 7.11
CA ALA A 216 -19.91 -18.44 7.70
C ALA A 216 -20.10 -17.66 9.01
N ALA A 217 -20.20 -18.37 10.13
CA ALA A 217 -20.03 -17.77 11.45
C ALA A 217 -18.54 -17.43 11.57
N LEU A 218 -18.23 -16.13 11.62
CA LEU A 218 -16.87 -15.61 11.70
C LEU A 218 -16.29 -16.04 13.06
N ILE A 219 -15.18 -16.79 13.04
CA ILE A 219 -14.46 -17.12 14.27
C ILE A 219 -13.70 -15.85 14.68
N THR A 220 -14.18 -15.19 15.72
CA THR A 220 -13.56 -13.99 16.28
C THR A 220 -12.39 -14.36 17.19
N SER A 221 -11.19 -14.51 16.62
CA SER A 221 -9.99 -14.40 17.45
C SER A 221 -9.70 -12.92 17.67
N ILE A 222 -10.17 -12.42 18.82
CA ILE A 222 -9.88 -11.10 19.42
C ILE A 222 -10.76 -9.95 18.88
N SER A 223 -11.86 -9.73 19.60
CA SER A 223 -12.89 -8.68 19.49
C SER A 223 -12.40 -7.21 19.65
N CYS A 224 -11.12 -6.88 19.40
CA CYS A 224 -10.59 -5.58 19.84
C CYS A 224 -10.24 -4.58 18.75
N PHE A 225 -10.12 -4.96 17.48
CA PHE A 225 -9.77 -3.99 16.43
C PHE A 225 -10.48 -4.34 15.12
N ASN A 226 -10.78 -3.33 14.30
CA ASN A 226 -11.32 -3.43 12.93
C ASN A 226 -10.36 -4.12 11.94
N LEU A 227 -9.53 -5.03 12.44
CA LEU A 227 -8.57 -5.82 11.69
C LEU A 227 -9.21 -7.13 11.30
N GLY A 228 -8.78 -7.66 10.16
CA GLY A 228 -9.15 -9.02 9.81
C GLY A 228 -8.34 -10.09 10.56
N PRO A 229 -8.56 -11.38 10.25
CA PRO A 229 -7.93 -12.48 10.96
C PRO A 229 -6.41 -12.48 10.78
N LEU A 230 -5.71 -12.93 11.81
CA LEU A 230 -4.27 -13.08 11.76
C LEU A 230 -3.89 -14.29 10.87
N LEU A 231 -3.18 -14.00 9.79
CA LEU A 231 -2.64 -14.99 8.87
C LEU A 231 -1.19 -15.28 9.24
N HIS A 232 -0.82 -16.55 9.35
CA HIS A 232 0.53 -16.98 9.70
C HIS A 232 1.11 -17.85 8.59
N ALA A 233 2.38 -17.62 8.27
CA ALA A 233 3.14 -18.43 7.32
C ALA A 233 4.62 -18.40 7.67
N GLU A 234 5.33 -19.46 7.32
CA GLU A 234 6.78 -19.55 7.43
C GLU A 234 7.43 -19.33 6.07
N VAL A 235 8.72 -18.99 6.07
CA VAL A 235 9.49 -18.87 4.83
C VAL A 235 9.47 -20.20 4.09
N GLY A 236 9.08 -20.16 2.82
CA GLY A 236 8.93 -21.30 1.93
C GLY A 236 7.48 -21.80 1.79
N ASP A 237 6.56 -21.34 2.64
CA ASP A 237 5.15 -21.69 2.55
C ASP A 237 4.43 -21.00 1.39
N SER A 238 3.32 -21.60 0.96
CA SER A 238 2.33 -20.96 0.10
C SER A 238 1.04 -20.73 0.86
N VAL A 239 0.50 -19.52 0.81
CA VAL A 239 -0.77 -19.14 1.42
C VAL A 239 -1.86 -19.08 0.34
N LEU A 240 -2.93 -19.84 0.53
CA LEU A 240 -4.10 -19.87 -0.33
C LEU A 240 -5.27 -19.19 0.38
N ILE A 241 -5.69 -18.03 -0.11
CA ILE A 241 -6.84 -17.29 0.42
C ILE A 241 -8.05 -17.59 -0.45
N VAL A 242 -9.05 -18.27 0.12
CA VAL A 242 -10.37 -18.41 -0.48
C VAL A 242 -11.22 -17.24 0.03
N PHE A 243 -11.42 -16.24 -0.83
CA PHE A 243 -12.04 -14.98 -0.47
C PHE A 243 -13.46 -14.88 -1.03
N LYS A 244 -14.44 -14.62 -0.17
CA LYS A 244 -15.84 -14.36 -0.54
C LYS A 244 -16.19 -12.89 -0.32
N ASN A 245 -16.69 -12.23 -1.36
CA ASN A 245 -17.21 -10.89 -1.22
C ASN A 245 -18.71 -10.93 -0.88
N LYS A 246 -19.09 -10.64 0.36
CA LYS A 246 -20.49 -10.47 0.79
C LYS A 246 -20.93 -9.00 0.80
N ALA A 247 -20.04 -8.07 0.53
CA ALA A 247 -20.31 -6.64 0.55
C ALA A 247 -20.92 -6.15 -0.76
N SER A 248 -21.38 -4.89 -0.76
CA SER A 248 -22.08 -4.29 -1.89
C SER A 248 -21.15 -3.86 -3.05
N ARG A 249 -19.85 -3.68 -2.77
CA ARG A 249 -18.84 -3.16 -3.72
C ARG A 249 -17.82 -4.24 -4.09
N PRO A 250 -17.13 -4.13 -5.24
CA PRO A 250 -16.02 -5.02 -5.56
C PRO A 250 -14.86 -4.85 -4.58
N TYR A 251 -14.31 -5.98 -4.14
CA TYR A 251 -13.13 -6.02 -3.25
C TYR A 251 -12.12 -7.06 -3.76
N SER A 252 -10.88 -6.90 -3.32
CA SER A 252 -9.80 -7.85 -3.55
C SER A 252 -9.03 -8.09 -2.25
N VAL A 253 -8.07 -9.01 -2.28
CA VAL A 253 -7.15 -9.23 -1.15
C VAL A 253 -5.73 -9.27 -1.69
N SER A 254 -4.88 -8.43 -1.11
CA SER A 254 -3.46 -8.31 -1.41
C SER A 254 -2.72 -8.06 -0.10
N ALA A 255 -1.45 -8.44 -0.03
CA ALA A 255 -0.65 -8.23 1.18
C ALA A 255 0.72 -7.63 0.87
N HIS A 256 1.17 -6.83 1.83
CA HIS A 256 2.53 -6.31 1.88
C HIS A 256 3.54 -7.47 2.00
N GLY A 257 4.75 -7.24 1.50
CA GLY A 257 5.90 -8.15 1.66
C GLY A 257 5.84 -9.51 0.96
N ILE A 258 4.69 -10.00 0.48
CA ILE A 258 4.55 -11.34 -0.12
C ILE A 258 4.69 -11.34 -1.64
N GLU A 259 4.89 -12.54 -2.21
CA GLU A 259 4.92 -12.74 -3.66
C GLU A 259 3.53 -13.21 -4.15
N GLU A 260 2.80 -12.32 -4.84
CA GLU A 260 1.48 -12.68 -5.39
C GLU A 260 1.60 -13.48 -6.68
N VAL A 261 1.13 -14.73 -6.66
CA VAL A 261 1.07 -15.56 -7.86
C VAL A 261 -0.18 -15.19 -8.65
N ALA A 262 -0.03 -14.24 -9.56
CA ALA A 262 -1.13 -13.84 -10.43
C ALA A 262 -1.55 -14.99 -11.36
N ALA A 263 -2.85 -15.29 -11.39
CA ALA A 263 -3.43 -16.03 -12.51
C ALA A 263 -3.38 -15.11 -13.75
N LEU A 264 -2.38 -15.30 -14.62
CA LEU A 264 -2.29 -14.64 -15.93
C LEU A 264 -2.35 -13.10 -15.89
N GLY A 265 -1.64 -12.46 -14.96
CA GLY A 265 -1.42 -11.00 -14.99
C GLY A 265 -2.66 -10.13 -14.79
N LYS A 266 -3.79 -10.72 -14.37
CA LYS A 266 -5.02 -9.96 -14.04
C LYS A 266 -5.16 -9.81 -12.53
N ILE A 267 -5.45 -8.57 -12.10
CA ILE A 267 -5.95 -8.32 -10.75
C ILE A 267 -7.26 -9.11 -10.63
N VAL A 268 -7.28 -10.09 -9.73
CA VAL A 268 -8.50 -10.83 -9.41
C VAL A 268 -9.36 -9.89 -8.56
N LEU A 269 -10.47 -9.45 -9.13
CA LEU A 269 -11.47 -8.63 -8.45
C LEU A 269 -12.64 -9.55 -8.13
N SER A 270 -13.11 -9.53 -6.88
CA SER A 270 -14.34 -10.23 -6.49
C SER A 270 -15.49 -9.23 -6.49
N VAL A 271 -16.44 -9.37 -7.40
CA VAL A 271 -17.70 -8.61 -7.31
C VAL A 271 -18.62 -9.21 -6.24
N SER A 272 -19.70 -8.52 -5.89
CA SER A 272 -20.60 -8.95 -4.82
C SER A 272 -21.14 -10.37 -5.06
N GLY A 273 -21.04 -11.22 -4.04
CA GLY A 273 -21.45 -12.63 -4.07
C GLY A 273 -20.38 -13.61 -4.57
N GLU A 274 -19.33 -13.15 -5.24
CA GLU A 274 -18.30 -14.03 -5.82
C GLU A 274 -17.32 -14.58 -4.79
N ILE A 275 -16.76 -15.74 -5.14
CA ILE A 275 -15.65 -16.38 -4.43
C ILE A 275 -14.47 -16.47 -5.38
N ASN A 276 -13.35 -15.86 -4.99
CA ASN A 276 -12.09 -15.95 -5.72
C ASN A 276 -11.00 -16.51 -4.83
N THR A 277 -10.01 -17.15 -5.45
CA THR A 277 -8.86 -17.72 -4.74
C THR A 277 -7.60 -16.97 -5.09
N TYR A 278 -6.88 -16.52 -4.07
CA TYR A 278 -5.60 -15.81 -4.19
C TYR A 278 -4.49 -16.72 -3.68
N ARG A 279 -3.38 -16.77 -4.40
CA ARG A 279 -2.19 -17.53 -4.00
C ARG A 279 -1.05 -16.57 -3.74
N TRP A 280 -0.50 -16.65 -2.55
CA TRP A 280 0.70 -15.92 -2.14
C TRP A 280 1.80 -16.92 -1.83
N ASN A 281 2.97 -16.67 -2.34
CA ASN A 281 4.18 -17.39 -1.98
C ASN A 281 4.93 -16.57 -0.92
N VAL A 282 5.60 -17.25 0.01
CA VAL A 282 6.41 -16.62 1.06
C VAL A 282 7.88 -16.93 0.81
N PRO A 283 8.54 -16.28 -0.17
CA PRO A 283 9.97 -16.44 -0.39
C PRO A 283 10.78 -15.93 0.81
N ALA A 284 12.08 -16.24 0.83
CA ALA A 284 12.98 -15.80 1.90
C ALA A 284 12.96 -14.28 2.10
N ARG A 285 12.84 -13.51 1.02
CA ARG A 285 12.73 -12.04 1.06
C ARG A 285 11.45 -11.51 1.70
N SER A 286 10.44 -12.34 1.92
CA SER A 286 9.18 -11.98 2.59
C SER A 286 9.23 -12.24 4.09
N GLY A 287 10.25 -12.97 4.56
CA GLY A 287 10.47 -13.27 5.97
C GLY A 287 11.44 -12.29 6.66
N PRO A 288 11.76 -12.55 7.93
CA PRO A 288 12.69 -11.72 8.70
C PRO A 288 14.05 -11.52 8.04
N GLY A 289 14.54 -10.29 8.07
CA GLY A 289 15.91 -9.95 7.71
C GLY A 289 16.91 -10.39 8.80
N LYS A 290 18.20 -10.11 8.58
CA LYS A 290 19.30 -10.46 9.48
C LYS A 290 19.16 -9.87 10.89
N THR A 291 18.56 -8.69 10.99
CA THR A 291 18.41 -7.96 12.26
C THR A 291 16.95 -7.90 12.73
N ASP A 292 16.03 -8.54 12.00
CA ASP A 292 14.64 -8.64 12.44
C ASP A 292 14.48 -9.72 13.53
N PRO A 293 13.41 -9.64 14.34
CA PRO A 293 12.98 -10.76 15.16
C PRO A 293 12.53 -11.96 14.30
N ASN A 294 12.36 -13.12 14.92
CA ASN A 294 11.94 -14.36 14.24
C ASN A 294 10.59 -14.26 13.50
N CYS A 295 9.76 -13.26 13.83
CA CYS A 295 8.49 -13.00 13.17
C CYS A 295 8.38 -11.50 12.84
N ILE A 296 8.07 -11.18 11.58
CA ILE A 296 7.74 -9.83 11.14
C ILE A 296 6.27 -9.76 10.71
N THR A 297 5.67 -8.58 10.73
CA THR A 297 4.25 -8.37 10.41
C THR A 297 4.08 -7.66 9.08
N TRP A 298 3.08 -8.10 8.33
CA TRP A 298 2.63 -7.47 7.09
C TRP A 298 1.15 -7.14 7.19
N VAL A 299 0.73 -6.08 6.50
CA VAL A 299 -0.68 -5.70 6.38
C VAL A 299 -1.23 -6.26 5.07
N TYR A 300 -2.47 -6.75 5.13
CA TYR A 300 -3.23 -7.11 3.93
C TYR A 300 -4.47 -6.25 3.82
N TYR A 301 -4.86 -5.94 2.58
CA TYR A 301 -5.85 -4.92 2.25
C TYR A 301 -6.44 -5.17 0.86
N SER A 302 -7.52 -4.45 0.55
CA SER A 302 -8.11 -4.44 -0.80
C SER A 302 -7.37 -3.46 -1.71
N THR A 303 -7.06 -3.88 -2.93
CA THR A 303 -6.37 -3.06 -3.94
C THR A 303 -7.31 -2.38 -4.93
N VAL A 304 -8.63 -2.62 -4.85
CA VAL A 304 -9.64 -2.04 -5.75
C VAL A 304 -9.65 -0.52 -5.67
N ASN A 305 -9.68 0.00 -4.44
CA ASN A 305 -9.49 1.40 -4.15
C ASN A 305 -8.62 1.47 -2.89
N PHE A 306 -7.39 1.96 -3.03
CA PHE A 306 -6.47 2.04 -1.90
C PHE A 306 -6.94 3.03 -0.83
N VAL A 307 -7.71 4.05 -1.20
CA VAL A 307 -8.13 5.14 -0.31
C VAL A 307 -9.49 4.85 0.35
N LYS A 308 -10.34 4.00 -0.25
CA LYS A 308 -11.75 3.79 0.15
C LYS A 308 -12.14 2.34 0.31
#